data_AF-F0B7Y6-F1
#
_entry.id   AF-F0B7Y6-F1
#
_cell.length_a   1.000
_cell.length_b   1.000
_cell.length_c   1.000
_cell.angle_alpha   90.00
_cell.angle_beta   90.00
_cell.angle_gamma   90.00
#
_symmetry.space_group_name_H-M   'P 1'
#
loop_
_entity.id
_entity.type
_entity.pdbx_description
1 polymer ?
#
loop_
_entity_poly.entity_id
_entity_poly.type
_entity_poly.pdbx_seq_one_letter_code
_entity_poly.pdbx_strand_id
1 'polypeptide(L)'
;MATTKKTARKPGATTASAAPKRAATSTAKAAKTPAGTAKPVASVGKKGAVKTAAVKKTAVDKPAAKKKAGAPRVAKQATRVVSAPAAKKAAAAKKLPIAEQAVQSAATHVGSDELKFGIESAFERRATLTMDEIEGSTRAIVTRVIDGLESGVFRVAEPDGQGGWTVNEWLKKAVLLYFRVNEMAVIDAQPAPFWDKVESRFAGFHEAEFRKAGVRVVPGAVARRGTYFGKDVVLMPSFTNIGAYVGEGTMVDTWATVGSCAQIGKHCHLSGGAGIGGVLEPLQASPTIIEDHCFIGARSEVVEGVVIGHHSVIGMGVFISQSTRIYNRATGEISYGYVPPYSVVVSGQLPSKDGSHSLYCAVIVKQVDARTRSKTSVNELLRGLAD
;
A
#
# COMPACT_ATOMS: atom_id res chain seq x y z
N MET A 1 8.94 14.31 -77.73
CA MET A 1 9.12 15.77 -77.54
C MET A 1 9.40 15.96 -76.05
N ALA A 2 10.62 16.32 -75.64
CA ALA A 2 11.27 17.64 -75.74
C ALA A 2 10.62 18.66 -74.76
N THR A 3 11.17 19.11 -73.61
CA THR A 3 12.52 19.54 -73.13
C THR A 3 12.86 21.04 -73.30
N THR A 4 12.68 21.83 -72.22
CA THR A 4 13.38 23.10 -71.85
C THR A 4 12.85 23.54 -70.48
N LYS A 5 13.57 24.04 -69.45
CA LYS A 5 14.98 24.42 -69.15
C LYS A 5 15.39 25.89 -69.38
N LYS A 6 16.05 26.47 -68.35
CA LYS A 6 16.60 27.86 -68.18
C LYS A 6 15.54 28.94 -67.78
N THR A 7 15.88 30.05 -67.09
CA THR A 7 17.20 30.60 -66.66
C THR A 7 17.13 31.23 -65.24
N ALA A 8 18.27 31.61 -64.64
CA ALA A 8 18.39 32.09 -63.25
C ALA A 8 19.12 33.46 -63.11
N ARG A 9 19.09 34.05 -61.91
CA ARG A 9 20.02 35.11 -61.47
C ARG A 9 20.38 35.01 -59.96
N LYS A 10 21.60 35.43 -59.63
CA LYS A 10 22.24 35.61 -58.29
C LYS A 10 22.75 37.09 -58.23
N PRO A 11 23.36 37.67 -57.15
CA PRO A 11 24.28 37.06 -56.16
C PRO A 11 24.14 37.56 -54.69
N GLY A 12 25.14 37.25 -53.83
CA GLY A 12 25.23 37.53 -52.37
C GLY A 12 25.19 36.22 -51.55
N ALA A 13 26.14 35.78 -50.70
CA ALA A 13 27.28 36.37 -49.97
C ALA A 13 26.86 37.35 -48.85
N THR A 14 27.34 37.30 -47.59
CA THR A 14 28.24 36.39 -46.80
C THR A 14 28.08 36.75 -45.30
N THR A 15 28.47 36.02 -44.24
CA THR A 15 29.28 34.80 -43.98
C THR A 15 28.76 34.05 -42.72
N ALA A 16 29.49 33.09 -42.14
CA ALA A 16 29.28 32.51 -40.79
C ALA A 16 30.51 32.71 -39.87
N SER A 17 30.35 32.80 -38.53
CA SER A 17 31.28 32.22 -37.52
C SER A 17 30.89 32.45 -36.04
N ALA A 18 31.35 31.50 -35.21
CA ALA A 18 31.64 31.40 -33.77
C ALA A 18 31.29 32.49 -32.69
N ALA A 19 31.08 31.91 -31.50
CA ALA A 19 30.99 32.45 -30.14
C ALA A 19 32.07 33.46 -29.64
N PRO A 20 31.77 34.21 -28.55
CA PRO A 20 32.76 34.95 -27.76
C PRO A 20 33.34 34.12 -26.59
N LYS A 21 34.63 34.34 -26.28
CA LYS A 21 35.29 33.91 -25.03
C LYS A 21 35.47 35.10 -24.07
N ARG A 22 35.76 34.78 -22.80
CA ARG A 22 36.10 35.70 -21.70
C ARG A 22 37.03 36.87 -22.09
N ALA A 23 36.82 38.01 -21.42
CA ALA A 23 37.89 38.93 -21.01
C ALA A 23 38.05 38.88 -19.47
N ALA A 24 39.20 39.28 -18.93
CA ALA A 24 39.45 39.31 -17.48
C ALA A 24 40.52 40.34 -17.07
N THR A 25 40.21 41.11 -16.03
CA THR A 25 41.09 42.04 -15.27
C THR A 25 40.33 42.42 -13.97
N SER A 26 40.95 42.82 -12.86
CA SER A 26 42.37 43.06 -12.55
C SER A 26 42.73 42.55 -11.12
N THR A 27 43.92 42.90 -10.61
CA THR A 27 44.60 42.26 -9.46
C THR A 27 44.69 43.11 -8.19
N ALA A 28 44.68 42.49 -7.00
CA ALA A 28 45.37 43.03 -5.82
C ALA A 28 45.87 41.93 -4.85
N LYS A 29 47.09 42.14 -4.31
CA LYS A 29 47.74 41.43 -3.17
C LYS A 29 47.57 42.29 -1.89
N ALA A 30 47.94 41.90 -0.66
CA ALA A 30 48.01 40.61 0.07
C ALA A 30 48.57 40.88 1.49
N ALA A 31 48.16 40.11 2.51
CA ALA A 31 48.85 39.93 3.81
C ALA A 31 48.38 38.57 4.39
N LYS A 32 49.22 37.58 4.72
CA LYS A 32 50.31 37.45 5.72
C LYS A 32 49.84 37.43 7.19
N THR A 33 50.12 36.27 7.81
CA THR A 33 49.86 35.82 9.19
C THR A 33 50.79 36.48 10.22
N PRO A 34 50.52 36.34 11.54
CA PRO A 34 51.17 35.28 12.32
C PRO A 34 50.25 34.53 13.31
N ALA A 35 50.82 33.53 14.00
CA ALA A 35 50.10 32.56 14.82
C ALA A 35 49.81 33.02 16.27
N GLY A 36 48.90 32.32 16.95
CA GLY A 36 48.67 32.41 18.41
C GLY A 36 48.27 31.06 18.99
N THR A 37 48.97 30.60 20.04
CA THR A 37 48.79 29.27 20.66
C THR A 37 48.02 29.32 21.96
N ALA A 38 47.09 28.38 22.18
CA ALA A 38 46.58 28.04 23.51
C ALA A 38 46.16 26.55 23.58
N LYS A 39 46.40 25.91 24.73
CA LYS A 39 45.90 24.57 25.09
C LYS A 39 44.90 24.70 26.28
N PRO A 40 44.11 23.66 26.62
CA PRO A 40 42.95 23.82 27.48
C PRO A 40 43.30 24.06 28.96
N VAL A 41 42.36 24.69 29.68
CA VAL A 41 42.41 24.89 31.13
C VAL A 41 41.30 24.05 31.79
N ALA A 42 41.61 23.44 32.92
CA ALA A 42 40.64 22.73 33.75
C ALA A 42 40.75 23.16 35.23
N SER A 43 39.62 23.49 35.84
CA SER A 43 39.40 23.61 37.29
C SER A 43 37.91 23.32 37.55
N VAL A 44 37.43 22.55 38.54
CA VAL A 44 37.89 22.10 39.88
C VAL A 44 37.51 23.05 41.03
N GLY A 45 36.43 22.70 41.73
CA GLY A 45 36.04 23.24 43.04
C GLY A 45 34.68 23.98 43.06
N LYS A 46 33.87 23.90 44.14
CA LYS A 46 33.99 23.06 45.36
C LYS A 46 32.65 23.01 46.13
N LYS A 47 32.26 21.80 46.59
CA LYS A 47 31.39 21.48 47.75
C LYS A 47 30.19 22.39 48.12
N GLY A 48 28.98 21.82 48.03
CA GLY A 48 27.90 21.96 49.02
C GLY A 48 27.47 20.56 49.49
N ALA A 49 26.99 20.37 50.73
CA ALA A 49 26.75 19.03 51.28
C ALA A 49 25.60 18.94 52.29
N VAL A 50 24.77 17.89 52.15
CA VAL A 50 23.84 17.37 53.17
C VAL A 50 23.98 15.83 53.20
N LYS A 51 23.68 15.18 54.32
CA LYS A 51 24.04 13.78 54.63
C LYS A 51 22.85 12.83 54.69
N THR A 52 23.14 11.53 54.47
CA THR A 52 22.47 10.35 55.07
C THR A 52 20.99 10.10 54.70
N ALA A 53 20.46 8.88 54.81
CA ALA A 53 20.99 7.64 55.41
C ALA A 53 20.79 6.40 54.51
N ALA A 54 21.43 5.28 54.86
CA ALA A 54 21.18 3.95 54.30
C ALA A 54 21.06 2.93 55.44
N VAL A 55 20.20 1.91 55.26
CA VAL A 55 20.02 0.79 56.22
C VAL A 55 20.11 -0.55 55.46
N LYS A 56 20.63 -1.59 56.12
CA LYS A 56 20.96 -2.90 55.52
C LYS A 56 19.87 -3.95 55.71
N LYS A 57 20.01 -5.04 54.94
CA LYS A 57 19.28 -6.32 55.04
C LYS A 57 19.35 -6.97 56.43
N THR A 58 18.36 -7.81 56.73
CA THR A 58 18.52 -9.03 57.55
C THR A 58 17.58 -10.14 57.07
N ALA A 59 17.96 -11.40 57.35
CA ALA A 59 17.09 -12.58 57.39
C ALA A 59 16.91 -12.98 58.88
N VAL A 60 16.22 -14.03 59.34
CA VAL A 60 15.63 -15.25 58.73
C VAL A 60 14.23 -15.50 59.37
N ASP A 61 13.57 -16.66 59.57
CA ASP A 61 13.86 -18.10 59.39
C ASP A 61 12.56 -18.90 59.02
N LYS A 62 12.42 -20.15 59.50
CA LYS A 62 11.38 -21.16 59.21
C LYS A 62 10.73 -21.64 60.52
N PRO A 63 9.55 -22.30 60.47
CA PRO A 63 9.53 -23.73 60.84
C PRO A 63 8.56 -24.56 59.96
N ALA A 64 8.34 -25.85 60.28
CA ALA A 64 7.72 -26.80 59.34
C ALA A 64 6.68 -27.80 59.94
N ALA A 65 5.73 -28.17 59.06
CA ALA A 65 5.02 -29.46 58.95
C ALA A 65 4.01 -29.94 60.03
N LYS A 66 2.79 -30.28 59.57
CA LYS A 66 2.01 -31.46 60.02
C LYS A 66 0.99 -31.95 58.96
N LYS A 67 0.62 -33.24 59.09
CA LYS A 67 0.11 -34.20 58.09
C LYS A 67 -1.32 -33.99 57.52
N LYS A 68 -1.49 -34.46 56.26
CA LYS A 68 -2.61 -35.24 55.65
C LYS A 68 -4.09 -34.89 55.93
N ALA A 69 -4.78 -34.44 54.88
CA ALA A 69 -6.01 -35.00 54.26
C ALA A 69 -6.20 -34.23 52.92
N GLY A 70 -6.89 -34.65 51.86
CA GLY A 70 -7.80 -35.76 51.55
C GLY A 70 -8.65 -35.28 50.35
N ALA A 71 -8.58 -35.91 49.17
CA ALA A 71 -9.02 -35.28 47.92
C ALA A 71 -10.43 -35.73 47.45
N PRO A 72 -11.34 -34.80 47.09
CA PRO A 72 -12.55 -35.13 46.36
C PRO A 72 -12.29 -35.19 44.84
N ARG A 73 -12.65 -36.30 44.22
CA ARG A 73 -12.46 -36.59 42.78
C ARG A 73 -13.70 -36.17 41.99
N VAL A 74 -13.73 -34.96 41.43
CA VAL A 74 -14.84 -34.50 40.58
C VAL A 74 -14.80 -35.22 39.22
N ALA A 75 -15.96 -35.67 38.74
CA ALA A 75 -16.07 -36.54 37.58
C ALA A 75 -15.97 -35.80 36.24
N LYS A 76 -15.49 -36.50 35.19
CA LYS A 76 -15.65 -36.05 33.80
C LYS A 76 -17.13 -36.13 33.43
N GLN A 77 -17.79 -34.98 33.28
CA GLN A 77 -19.15 -34.91 32.77
C GLN A 77 -19.11 -34.91 31.23
N ALA A 78 -19.69 -35.93 30.60
CA ALA A 78 -19.75 -36.02 29.14
C ALA A 78 -20.87 -35.11 28.60
N THR A 79 -20.50 -34.12 27.78
CA THR A 79 -21.46 -33.26 27.07
C THR A 79 -22.18 -34.06 25.98
N ARG A 80 -23.38 -34.54 26.32
CA ARG A 80 -24.26 -35.33 25.46
C ARG A 80 -24.84 -34.44 24.35
N VAL A 81 -24.23 -34.47 23.17
CA VAL A 81 -24.76 -33.82 21.96
C VAL A 81 -26.13 -34.42 21.65
N VAL A 82 -27.18 -33.58 21.63
CA VAL A 82 -28.55 -33.99 21.29
C VAL A 82 -28.73 -33.84 19.78
N SER A 83 -28.63 -34.94 19.05
CA SER A 83 -28.90 -34.98 17.61
C SER A 83 -30.40 -34.97 17.33
N ALA A 84 -30.89 -33.94 16.66
CA ALA A 84 -32.22 -33.94 16.05
C ALA A 84 -32.24 -34.89 14.82
N PRO A 85 -33.38 -35.55 14.51
CA PRO A 85 -33.44 -36.54 13.44
C PRO A 85 -33.38 -35.91 12.04
N ALA A 86 -32.59 -36.51 11.15
CA ALA A 86 -32.39 -36.00 9.79
C ALA A 86 -33.60 -36.29 8.86
N ALA A 87 -34.36 -35.25 8.52
CA ALA A 87 -35.41 -35.34 7.52
C ALA A 87 -34.83 -35.39 6.09
N LYS A 88 -34.89 -36.56 5.43
CA LYS A 88 -34.51 -36.70 4.02
C LYS A 88 -35.50 -35.95 3.11
N LYS A 89 -35.04 -34.90 2.42
CA LYS A 89 -35.63 -34.44 1.15
C LYS A 89 -34.53 -34.29 0.10
N ALA A 90 -34.58 -35.10 -0.94
CA ALA A 90 -33.75 -34.93 -2.12
C ALA A 90 -34.34 -33.82 -3.00
N ALA A 91 -33.72 -32.63 -2.98
CA ALA A 91 -34.04 -31.57 -3.90
C ALA A 91 -33.26 -31.77 -5.21
N ALA A 92 -33.92 -32.33 -6.24
CA ALA A 92 -33.34 -32.40 -7.57
C ALA A 92 -33.18 -30.98 -8.15
N ALA A 93 -31.97 -30.61 -8.56
CA ALA A 93 -31.70 -29.32 -9.17
C ALA A 93 -32.40 -29.21 -10.53
N LYS A 94 -33.56 -28.55 -10.57
CA LYS A 94 -34.19 -28.16 -11.84
C LYS A 94 -33.29 -27.14 -12.54
N LYS A 95 -32.87 -27.45 -13.76
CA LYS A 95 -32.31 -26.45 -14.67
C LYS A 95 -33.38 -25.39 -14.94
N LEU A 96 -32.97 -24.12 -14.99
CA LEU A 96 -33.83 -23.02 -15.43
C LEU A 96 -34.21 -23.22 -16.91
N PRO A 97 -35.38 -22.71 -17.37
CA PRO A 97 -35.79 -22.80 -18.76
C PRO A 97 -34.77 -22.14 -19.69
N ILE A 98 -34.61 -22.69 -20.91
CA ILE A 98 -33.65 -22.19 -21.90
C ILE A 98 -33.89 -20.70 -22.23
N ALA A 99 -35.13 -20.22 -22.21
CA ALA A 99 -35.46 -18.81 -22.39
C ALA A 99 -34.93 -17.91 -21.24
N GLU A 100 -35.00 -18.37 -19.99
CA GLU A 100 -34.51 -17.62 -18.82
C GLU A 100 -32.97 -17.63 -18.79
N GLN A 101 -32.37 -18.76 -19.18
CA GLN A 101 -30.92 -18.85 -19.42
C GLN A 101 -30.47 -17.98 -20.60
N ALA A 102 -31.28 -17.85 -21.66
CA ALA A 102 -30.99 -16.99 -22.80
C ALA A 102 -31.12 -15.50 -22.46
N VAL A 103 -32.09 -15.11 -21.63
CA VAL A 103 -32.22 -13.72 -21.13
C VAL A 103 -31.06 -13.37 -20.19
N GLN A 104 -30.64 -14.29 -19.31
CA GLN A 104 -29.42 -14.09 -18.50
C GLN A 104 -28.16 -14.02 -19.38
N SER A 105 -28.06 -14.88 -20.41
CA SER A 105 -26.96 -14.89 -21.38
C SER A 105 -26.91 -13.61 -22.23
N ALA A 106 -28.06 -13.03 -22.59
CA ALA A 106 -28.16 -11.77 -23.32
C ALA A 106 -27.89 -10.53 -22.44
N ALA A 107 -28.23 -10.60 -21.15
CA ALA A 107 -27.82 -9.57 -20.17
C ALA A 107 -26.30 -9.60 -19.89
N THR A 108 -25.64 -10.74 -20.11
CA THR A 108 -24.19 -10.87 -20.07
C THR A 108 -23.56 -10.71 -21.46
N HIS A 109 -23.36 -9.47 -21.91
CA HIS A 109 -22.09 -8.95 -22.45
C HIS A 109 -22.24 -7.52 -23.03
N VAL A 110 -22.58 -6.57 -22.16
CA VAL A 110 -22.09 -5.18 -22.35
C VAL A 110 -20.56 -5.26 -22.36
N GLY A 111 -19.92 -4.78 -23.42
CA GLY A 111 -18.48 -4.95 -23.62
C GLY A 111 -17.64 -4.18 -22.58
N SER A 112 -16.38 -4.60 -22.35
CA SER A 112 -15.41 -3.78 -21.61
C SER A 112 -15.30 -2.38 -22.19
N ASP A 113 -15.33 -2.31 -23.52
CA ASP A 113 -15.11 -1.10 -24.30
C ASP A 113 -16.36 -0.21 -24.31
N GLU A 114 -17.54 -0.82 -24.22
CA GLU A 114 -18.83 -0.14 -24.08
C GLU A 114 -19.00 0.44 -22.66
N LEU A 115 -18.65 -0.33 -21.62
CA LEU A 115 -18.56 0.17 -20.25
C LEU A 115 -17.56 1.33 -20.15
N LYS A 116 -16.36 1.18 -20.75
CA LYS A 116 -15.35 2.23 -20.80
C LYS A 116 -15.87 3.49 -21.49
N PHE A 117 -16.45 3.37 -22.69
CA PHE A 117 -17.00 4.50 -23.43
C PHE A 117 -18.12 5.20 -22.65
N GLY A 118 -19.02 4.45 -22.01
CA GLY A 118 -20.08 5.00 -21.16
C GLY A 118 -19.52 5.79 -19.97
N ILE A 119 -18.52 5.24 -19.28
CA ILE A 119 -17.82 5.91 -18.18
C ILE A 119 -17.10 7.17 -18.65
N GLU A 120 -16.37 7.11 -19.76
CA GLU A 120 -15.61 8.27 -20.29
C GLU A 120 -16.57 9.39 -20.74
N SER A 121 -17.63 9.06 -21.48
CA SER A 121 -18.69 10.00 -21.89
C SER A 121 -19.39 10.67 -20.70
N ALA A 122 -19.73 9.91 -19.66
CA ALA A 122 -20.35 10.44 -18.44
C ALA A 122 -19.34 11.27 -17.61
N PHE A 123 -18.05 10.89 -17.61
CA PHE A 123 -17.03 11.62 -16.86
C PHE A 123 -16.71 12.97 -17.47
N GLU A 124 -16.58 13.10 -18.80
CA GLU A 124 -16.32 14.41 -19.41
C GLU A 124 -17.48 15.41 -19.17
N ARG A 125 -18.70 14.91 -19.06
CA ARG A 125 -19.91 15.70 -18.75
C ARG A 125 -20.31 15.70 -17.26
N ARG A 126 -19.45 15.20 -16.35
CA ARG A 126 -19.77 14.95 -14.92
C ARG A 126 -20.38 16.14 -14.16
N ALA A 127 -20.08 17.37 -14.57
CA ALA A 127 -20.60 18.59 -13.98
C ALA A 127 -22.06 18.91 -14.40
N THR A 128 -22.53 18.40 -15.54
CA THR A 128 -23.84 18.69 -16.13
C THR A 128 -24.79 17.49 -16.18
N LEU A 129 -24.41 16.34 -15.62
CA LEU A 129 -25.28 15.17 -15.47
C LEU A 129 -26.55 15.55 -14.68
N THR A 130 -27.71 15.32 -15.27
CA THR A 130 -29.04 15.50 -14.64
C THR A 130 -29.39 14.30 -13.77
N MET A 131 -30.44 14.40 -12.94
CA MET A 131 -30.92 13.25 -12.16
C MET A 131 -31.45 12.14 -13.07
N ASP A 132 -32.20 12.51 -14.12
CA ASP A 132 -32.71 11.58 -15.13
C ASP A 132 -31.57 10.78 -15.83
N GLU A 133 -30.44 11.42 -16.13
CA GLU A 133 -29.26 10.76 -16.71
C GLU A 133 -28.48 9.92 -15.67
N ILE A 134 -28.47 10.36 -14.41
CA ILE A 134 -27.88 9.62 -13.29
C ILE A 134 -28.66 8.31 -13.06
N GLU A 135 -29.99 8.37 -13.00
CA GLU A 135 -30.85 7.22 -12.72
C GLU A 135 -31.05 6.32 -13.94
N GLY A 136 -31.29 6.91 -15.12
CA GLY A 136 -31.64 6.17 -16.34
C GLY A 136 -30.49 5.38 -16.98
N SER A 137 -29.24 5.78 -16.76
CA SER A 137 -28.08 5.08 -17.36
C SER A 137 -26.80 5.12 -16.52
N THR A 138 -26.40 6.29 -15.99
CA THR A 138 -25.06 6.46 -15.41
C THR A 138 -24.86 5.57 -14.18
N ARG A 139 -25.83 5.51 -13.26
CA ARG A 139 -25.78 4.68 -12.05
C ARG A 139 -25.62 3.20 -12.40
N ALA A 140 -26.28 2.71 -13.46
CA ALA A 140 -26.20 1.31 -13.88
C ALA A 140 -24.81 0.95 -14.43
N ILE A 141 -24.27 1.77 -15.34
CA ILE A 141 -22.93 1.58 -15.93
C ILE A 141 -21.85 1.66 -14.83
N VAL A 142 -21.92 2.68 -13.97
CA VAL A 142 -21.00 2.86 -12.84
C VAL A 142 -21.05 1.67 -11.89
N THR A 143 -22.25 1.26 -11.46
CA THR A 143 -22.45 0.06 -10.63
C THR A 143 -21.78 -1.16 -11.24
N ARG A 144 -21.99 -1.42 -12.53
CA ARG A 144 -21.44 -2.58 -13.24
C ARG A 144 -19.90 -2.58 -13.27
N VAL A 145 -19.27 -1.41 -13.32
CA VAL A 145 -17.81 -1.27 -13.29
C VAL A 145 -17.27 -1.44 -11.86
N ILE A 146 -17.97 -0.94 -10.84
CA ILE A 146 -17.63 -1.19 -9.44
C ILE A 146 -17.74 -2.69 -9.10
N ASP A 147 -18.76 -3.39 -9.58
CA ASP A 147 -18.89 -4.84 -9.43
C ASP A 147 -17.77 -5.62 -10.17
N GLY A 148 -17.29 -5.07 -11.29
CA GLY A 148 -16.12 -5.58 -12.02
C GLY A 148 -14.80 -5.42 -11.25
N LEU A 149 -14.64 -4.32 -10.51
CA LEU A 149 -13.54 -4.15 -9.55
C LEU A 149 -13.68 -5.14 -8.38
N GLU A 150 -14.88 -5.30 -7.81
CA GLU A 150 -15.12 -6.20 -6.68
C GLU A 150 -14.87 -7.68 -6.96
N SER A 151 -15.06 -8.09 -8.22
CA SER A 151 -14.81 -9.44 -8.71
C SER A 151 -13.39 -9.65 -9.22
N GLY A 152 -12.58 -8.59 -9.31
CA GLY A 152 -11.21 -8.63 -9.83
C GLY A 152 -11.11 -8.82 -11.34
N VAL A 153 -12.24 -8.70 -12.05
CA VAL A 153 -12.30 -8.68 -13.54
C VAL A 153 -11.71 -7.38 -14.07
N PHE A 154 -11.85 -6.29 -13.32
CA PHE A 154 -11.17 -5.02 -13.56
C PHE A 154 -10.20 -4.72 -12.40
N ARG A 155 -9.10 -4.03 -12.70
CA ARG A 155 -8.14 -3.53 -11.70
C ARG A 155 -7.54 -2.20 -12.14
N VAL A 156 -7.38 -1.27 -11.19
CA VAL A 156 -7.05 0.13 -11.51
C VAL A 156 -5.65 0.31 -12.10
N ALA A 157 -4.70 -0.57 -11.76
CA ALA A 157 -3.47 -0.73 -12.50
C ALA A 157 -3.06 -2.21 -12.56
N GLU A 158 -2.31 -2.59 -13.59
CA GLU A 158 -1.87 -3.97 -13.81
C GLU A 158 -0.48 -4.04 -14.46
N PRO A 159 0.28 -5.15 -14.30
CA PRO A 159 1.58 -5.31 -14.92
C PRO A 159 1.51 -5.24 -16.45
N ASP A 160 2.42 -4.50 -17.07
CA ASP A 160 2.47 -4.28 -18.53
C ASP A 160 3.09 -5.44 -19.34
N GLY A 161 3.58 -6.48 -18.65
CA GLY A 161 4.29 -7.62 -19.25
C GLY A 161 5.77 -7.35 -19.58
N GLN A 162 6.26 -6.12 -19.37
CA GLN A 162 7.65 -5.68 -19.56
C GLN A 162 8.38 -5.38 -18.24
N GLY A 163 7.68 -5.49 -17.10
CA GLY A 163 8.20 -5.20 -15.76
C GLY A 163 7.82 -3.82 -15.23
N GLY A 164 6.94 -3.10 -15.93
CA GLY A 164 6.26 -1.90 -15.46
C GLY A 164 4.78 -2.16 -15.17
N TRP A 165 4.03 -1.07 -15.01
CA TRP A 165 2.60 -1.09 -14.64
C TRP A 165 1.81 -0.07 -15.47
N THR A 166 0.69 -0.51 -16.05
CA THR A 166 -0.26 0.30 -16.82
C THR A 166 -1.42 0.73 -15.93
N VAL A 167 -1.86 1.98 -16.03
CA VAL A 167 -3.00 2.53 -15.27
C VAL A 167 -4.26 2.56 -16.13
N ASN A 168 -5.32 1.91 -15.66
CA ASN A 168 -6.65 1.96 -16.26
C ASN A 168 -7.40 3.21 -15.78
N GLU A 169 -7.04 4.39 -16.32
CA GLU A 169 -7.61 5.69 -15.90
C GLU A 169 -9.15 5.72 -15.88
N TRP A 170 -9.79 5.05 -16.82
CA TRP A 170 -11.25 4.98 -16.89
C TRP A 170 -11.89 4.33 -15.65
N LEU A 171 -11.20 3.42 -14.96
CA LEU A 171 -11.68 2.85 -13.69
C LEU A 171 -11.61 3.87 -12.55
N LYS A 172 -10.64 4.80 -12.56
CA LYS A 172 -10.63 5.94 -11.64
C LYS A 172 -11.76 6.92 -11.94
N LYS A 173 -12.03 7.18 -13.24
CA LYS A 173 -13.22 7.94 -13.68
C LYS A 173 -14.51 7.30 -13.16
N ALA A 174 -14.63 5.96 -13.21
CA ALA A 174 -15.77 5.23 -12.66
C ALA A 174 -15.92 5.35 -11.14
N VAL A 175 -14.82 5.27 -10.37
CA VAL A 175 -14.83 5.48 -8.91
C VAL A 175 -15.24 6.91 -8.54
N LEU A 176 -14.75 7.92 -9.27
CA LEU A 176 -15.17 9.32 -9.09
C LEU A 176 -16.66 9.52 -9.45
N LEU A 177 -17.15 8.86 -10.50
CA LEU A 177 -18.59 8.86 -10.83
C LEU A 177 -19.43 8.12 -9.78
N TYR A 178 -18.93 7.06 -9.13
CA TYR A 178 -19.62 6.39 -8.03
C TYR A 178 -19.88 7.36 -6.86
N PHE A 179 -18.96 8.30 -6.57
CA PHE A 179 -19.19 9.37 -5.60
C PHE A 179 -20.17 10.46 -6.08
N ARG A 180 -20.38 10.60 -7.39
CA ARG A 180 -21.32 11.56 -8.00
C ARG A 180 -22.75 11.02 -8.07
N VAL A 181 -22.94 9.73 -8.39
CA VAL A 181 -24.28 9.13 -8.50
C VAL A 181 -24.89 8.76 -7.14
N ASN A 182 -24.08 8.45 -6.13
CA ASN A 182 -24.59 8.07 -4.81
C ASN A 182 -24.72 9.26 -3.87
N GLU A 183 -25.84 9.32 -3.15
CA GLU A 183 -26.12 10.32 -2.12
C GLU A 183 -25.53 9.91 -0.76
N MET A 184 -25.48 10.84 0.19
CA MET A 184 -25.09 10.53 1.57
C MET A 184 -26.26 9.82 2.27
N ALA A 185 -25.98 8.72 2.96
CA ALA A 185 -26.97 7.94 3.70
C ALA A 185 -26.52 7.68 5.13
N VAL A 186 -27.48 7.44 6.02
CA VAL A 186 -27.20 6.87 7.34
C VAL A 186 -26.86 5.40 7.15
N ILE A 187 -25.71 4.97 7.66
CA ILE A 187 -25.26 3.58 7.64
C ILE A 187 -25.35 3.05 9.06
N ASP A 188 -26.36 2.23 9.34
CA ASP A 188 -26.58 1.64 10.65
C ASP A 188 -25.43 0.69 11.03
N ALA A 189 -24.82 0.98 12.18
CA ALA A 189 -23.65 0.28 12.68
C ALA A 189 -23.58 0.34 14.22
N GLN A 190 -22.53 -0.24 14.79
CA GLN A 190 -22.26 -0.24 16.23
C GLN A 190 -20.80 0.20 16.49
N PRO A 191 -20.53 0.99 17.55
CA PRO A 191 -21.47 1.44 18.59
C PRO A 191 -22.35 2.64 18.22
N ALA A 192 -22.19 3.19 17.00
CA ALA A 192 -22.96 4.32 16.48
C ALA A 192 -23.14 4.18 14.96
N PRO A 193 -24.17 4.80 14.36
CA PRO A 193 -24.32 4.88 12.91
C PRO A 193 -23.28 5.82 12.28
N PHE A 194 -23.03 5.65 10.99
CA PHE A 194 -22.18 6.51 10.18
C PHE A 194 -22.99 7.33 9.15
N TRP A 195 -22.34 8.31 8.52
CA TRP A 195 -22.91 9.13 7.44
C TRP A 195 -21.90 9.19 6.28
N ASP A 196 -22.12 8.38 5.25
CA ASP A 196 -21.24 8.24 4.08
C ASP A 196 -22.08 7.89 2.83
N LYS A 197 -21.47 7.95 1.64
CA LYS A 197 -22.06 7.58 0.34
C LYS A 197 -21.41 6.36 -0.31
N VAL A 198 -20.55 5.65 0.44
CA VAL A 198 -19.83 4.47 -0.03
C VAL A 198 -20.20 3.28 0.83
N GLU A 199 -20.81 2.28 0.21
CA GLU A 199 -21.28 1.07 0.88
C GLU A 199 -20.10 0.24 1.43
N SER A 200 -20.37 -0.60 2.44
CA SER A 200 -19.40 -1.61 2.89
C SER A 200 -19.29 -2.76 1.88
N ARG A 201 -18.07 -3.24 1.63
CA ARG A 201 -17.76 -4.37 0.73
C ARG A 201 -18.55 -5.64 1.05
N PHE A 202 -18.89 -5.81 2.33
CA PHE A 202 -19.55 -7.00 2.88
C PHE A 202 -20.98 -6.69 3.36
N ALA A 203 -21.57 -5.56 2.95
CA ALA A 203 -22.98 -5.29 3.18
C ALA A 203 -23.84 -6.40 2.55
N GLY A 204 -24.81 -6.92 3.32
CA GLY A 204 -25.68 -8.01 2.87
C GLY A 204 -25.02 -9.40 2.72
N PHE A 205 -23.73 -9.58 3.03
CA PHE A 205 -23.10 -10.91 2.96
C PHE A 205 -23.69 -11.86 4.01
N HIS A 206 -23.88 -13.13 3.63
CA HIS A 206 -24.21 -14.22 4.53
C HIS A 206 -23.14 -15.33 4.42
N GLU A 207 -23.39 -16.48 5.05
CA GLU A 207 -22.40 -17.57 5.13
C GLU A 207 -21.95 -18.07 3.75
N ALA A 208 -22.86 -18.11 2.77
CA ALA A 208 -22.56 -18.57 1.41
C ALA A 208 -21.58 -17.63 0.69
N GLU A 209 -21.76 -16.32 0.83
CA GLU A 209 -20.96 -15.28 0.20
C GLU A 209 -19.54 -15.26 0.80
N PHE A 210 -19.42 -15.33 2.13
CA PHE A 210 -18.12 -15.44 2.80
C PHE A 210 -17.38 -16.73 2.43
N ARG A 211 -18.08 -17.88 2.38
CA ARG A 211 -17.49 -19.17 1.94
C ARG A 211 -17.06 -19.15 0.48
N LYS A 212 -17.82 -18.47 -0.39
CA LYS A 212 -17.50 -18.31 -1.82
C LYS A 212 -16.31 -17.37 -2.04
N ALA A 213 -16.22 -16.28 -1.27
CA ALA A 213 -15.10 -15.34 -1.34
C ALA A 213 -13.80 -15.96 -0.81
N GLY A 214 -13.87 -16.80 0.23
CA GLY A 214 -12.67 -17.41 0.83
C GLY A 214 -11.78 -16.42 1.57
N VAL A 215 -12.33 -15.28 1.98
CA VAL A 215 -11.62 -14.19 2.69
C VAL A 215 -11.98 -14.24 4.17
N ARG A 216 -10.97 -14.13 5.05
CA ARG A 216 -11.18 -14.06 6.50
C ARG A 216 -11.26 -12.59 6.94
N VAL A 217 -12.48 -12.13 7.20
CA VAL A 217 -12.76 -10.79 7.73
C VAL A 217 -12.90 -10.86 9.26
N VAL A 218 -11.97 -10.25 10.00
CA VAL A 218 -11.98 -10.21 11.48
C VAL A 218 -12.81 -9.01 11.96
N PRO A 219 -13.63 -9.12 13.03
CA PRO A 219 -14.41 -8.00 13.54
C PRO A 219 -13.57 -6.74 13.80
N GLY A 220 -13.99 -5.61 13.22
CA GLY A 220 -13.22 -4.36 13.19
C GLY A 220 -12.49 -4.10 11.87
N ALA A 221 -12.45 -5.05 10.94
CA ALA A 221 -12.04 -4.82 9.56
C ALA A 221 -13.12 -4.03 8.80
N VAL A 222 -12.73 -2.98 8.07
CA VAL A 222 -13.62 -2.15 7.26
C VAL A 222 -13.08 -2.07 5.83
N ALA A 223 -13.85 -2.61 4.88
CA ALA A 223 -13.57 -2.49 3.46
C ALA A 223 -14.75 -1.79 2.76
N ARG A 224 -14.46 -0.86 1.85
CA ARG A 224 -15.46 -0.16 1.03
C ARG A 224 -15.82 -0.96 -0.22
N ARG A 225 -17.03 -0.74 -0.75
CA ARG A 225 -17.46 -1.28 -2.04
C ARG A 225 -16.45 -0.93 -3.15
N GLY A 226 -16.31 -1.81 -4.14
CA GLY A 226 -15.32 -1.68 -5.21
C GLY A 226 -13.91 -2.11 -4.80
N THR A 227 -13.77 -3.01 -3.83
CA THR A 227 -12.48 -3.58 -3.40
C THR A 227 -12.41 -5.07 -3.75
N TYR A 228 -11.25 -5.49 -4.28
CA TYR A 228 -10.96 -6.89 -4.55
C TYR A 228 -10.10 -7.50 -3.44
N PHE A 229 -10.45 -8.73 -3.07
CA PHE A 229 -9.68 -9.59 -2.17
C PHE A 229 -9.55 -10.98 -2.80
N GLY A 230 -8.33 -11.45 -2.98
CA GLY A 230 -8.03 -12.81 -3.41
C GLY A 230 -8.39 -13.85 -2.35
N LYS A 231 -8.37 -15.13 -2.77
CA LYS A 231 -8.61 -16.26 -1.87
C LYS A 231 -7.58 -16.29 -0.72
N ASP A 232 -8.01 -16.77 0.44
CA ASP A 232 -7.21 -16.95 1.66
C ASP A 232 -6.57 -15.64 2.23
N VAL A 233 -7.01 -14.47 1.76
CA VAL A 233 -6.67 -13.17 2.36
C VAL A 233 -7.21 -13.09 3.78
N VAL A 234 -6.40 -12.53 4.69
CA VAL A 234 -6.80 -12.24 6.08
C VAL A 234 -6.81 -10.75 6.31
N LEU A 235 -7.99 -10.21 6.63
CA LEU A 235 -8.20 -8.85 7.08
C LEU A 235 -8.37 -8.88 8.60
N MET A 236 -7.32 -8.47 9.32
CA MET A 236 -7.40 -8.12 10.74
C MET A 236 -8.16 -6.77 10.89
N PRO A 237 -8.31 -6.17 12.09
CA PRO A 237 -8.98 -4.87 12.21
C PRO A 237 -8.23 -3.73 11.47
N SER A 238 -8.52 -3.56 10.18
CA SER A 238 -7.79 -2.73 9.21
C SER A 238 -8.76 -1.96 8.29
N PHE A 239 -8.25 -1.00 7.51
CA PHE A 239 -9.04 -0.30 6.49
C PHE A 239 -8.62 -0.68 5.06
N THR A 240 -9.58 -0.80 4.14
CA THR A 240 -9.32 -0.98 2.70
C THR A 240 -10.30 -0.16 1.87
N ASN A 241 -9.78 0.74 1.04
CA ASN A 241 -10.55 1.79 0.36
C ASN A 241 -10.80 1.45 -1.13
N ILE A 242 -11.85 2.05 -1.70
CA ILE A 242 -12.38 1.75 -3.05
C ILE A 242 -11.31 1.74 -4.16
N GLY A 243 -11.42 0.79 -5.08
CA GLY A 243 -10.50 0.54 -6.19
C GLY A 243 -9.24 -0.26 -5.82
N ALA A 244 -9.01 -0.55 -4.53
CA ALA A 244 -7.88 -1.37 -4.11
C ALA A 244 -8.03 -2.84 -4.53
N TYR A 245 -6.89 -3.45 -4.86
CA TYR A 245 -6.77 -4.86 -5.22
C TYR A 245 -5.80 -5.54 -4.25
N VAL A 246 -6.26 -6.58 -3.54
CA VAL A 246 -5.42 -7.36 -2.62
C VAL A 246 -5.31 -8.80 -3.09
N GLY A 247 -4.10 -9.22 -3.47
CA GLY A 247 -3.83 -10.56 -4.01
C GLY A 247 -4.00 -11.70 -3.01
N GLU A 248 -4.10 -12.92 -3.54
CA GLU A 248 -4.25 -14.20 -2.83
C GLU A 248 -3.29 -14.37 -1.65
N GLY A 249 -3.79 -14.91 -0.54
CA GLY A 249 -2.99 -15.28 0.64
C GLY A 249 -2.28 -14.12 1.36
N THR A 250 -2.61 -12.87 1.04
CA THR A 250 -2.04 -11.68 1.68
C THR A 250 -2.64 -11.43 3.06
N MET A 251 -1.79 -11.03 4.00
CA MET A 251 -2.16 -10.66 5.37
C MET A 251 -2.16 -9.14 5.53
N VAL A 252 -3.29 -8.58 5.96
CA VAL A 252 -3.46 -7.17 6.32
C VAL A 252 -3.69 -7.11 7.82
N ASP A 253 -2.66 -6.74 8.58
CA ASP A 253 -2.68 -6.78 10.05
C ASP A 253 -3.45 -5.61 10.70
N THR A 254 -3.66 -5.73 12.01
CA THR A 254 -4.37 -4.76 12.86
C THR A 254 -3.83 -3.35 12.67
N TRP A 255 -4.72 -2.41 12.35
CA TRP A 255 -4.50 -1.00 12.01
C TRP A 255 -3.68 -0.73 10.74
N ALA A 256 -3.39 -1.75 9.92
CA ALA A 256 -2.89 -1.50 8.57
C ALA A 256 -3.98 -0.82 7.70
N THR A 257 -3.54 -0.10 6.66
CA THR A 257 -4.43 0.60 5.72
C THR A 257 -4.02 0.33 4.28
N VAL A 258 -4.98 -0.06 3.45
CA VAL A 258 -4.82 -0.17 2.00
C VAL A 258 -5.65 0.93 1.34
N GLY A 259 -4.97 1.96 0.83
CA GLY A 259 -5.58 3.15 0.25
C GLY A 259 -6.27 2.92 -1.09
N SER A 260 -7.00 3.93 -1.56
CA SER A 260 -7.77 3.84 -2.81
C SER A 260 -6.89 3.55 -4.01
N CYS A 261 -7.36 2.68 -4.89
CA CYS A 261 -6.66 2.20 -6.08
C CYS A 261 -5.36 1.40 -5.83
N ALA A 262 -4.88 1.25 -4.57
CA ALA A 262 -3.62 0.57 -4.26
C ALA A 262 -3.61 -0.90 -4.72
N GLN A 263 -2.45 -1.36 -5.21
CA GLN A 263 -2.28 -2.71 -5.76
C GLN A 263 -1.36 -3.51 -4.85
N ILE A 264 -1.91 -4.47 -4.11
CA ILE A 264 -1.16 -5.40 -3.26
C ILE A 264 -1.12 -6.77 -3.94
N GLY A 265 0.08 -7.31 -4.09
CA GLY A 265 0.36 -8.62 -4.66
C GLY A 265 -0.12 -9.79 -3.80
N LYS A 266 0.26 -10.99 -4.24
CA LYS A 266 0.00 -12.26 -3.56
C LYS A 266 0.99 -12.50 -2.42
N HIS A 267 0.53 -13.16 -1.36
CA HIS A 267 1.34 -13.60 -0.22
C HIS A 267 2.17 -12.47 0.42
N CYS A 268 1.68 -11.24 0.34
CA CYS A 268 2.27 -10.09 1.01
C CYS A 268 1.89 -10.09 2.49
N HIS A 269 2.70 -9.45 3.33
CA HIS A 269 2.38 -9.22 4.74
C HIS A 269 2.50 -7.72 5.03
N LEU A 270 1.34 -7.06 5.13
CA LEU A 270 1.25 -5.68 5.60
C LEU A 270 1.10 -5.73 7.12
N SER A 271 2.20 -5.51 7.84
CA SER A 271 2.27 -5.67 9.30
C SER A 271 1.46 -4.63 10.06
N GLY A 272 1.23 -4.86 11.35
CA GLY A 272 0.38 -4.03 12.21
C GLY A 272 0.69 -2.52 12.12
N GLY A 273 -0.30 -1.75 11.70
CA GLY A 273 -0.17 -0.30 11.54
C GLY A 273 0.67 0.17 10.35
N ALA A 274 0.86 -0.65 9.31
CA ALA A 274 1.48 -0.23 8.06
C ALA A 274 0.47 0.41 7.11
N GLY A 275 0.76 1.58 6.57
CA GLY A 275 -0.12 2.29 5.64
C GLY A 275 0.39 2.26 4.19
N ILE A 276 -0.51 1.93 3.27
CA ILE A 276 -0.30 1.97 1.82
C ILE A 276 -1.18 3.09 1.26
N GLY A 277 -0.57 4.19 0.81
CA GLY A 277 -1.26 5.41 0.38
C GLY A 277 -2.13 5.19 -0.86
N GLY A 278 -3.31 5.82 -0.85
CA GLY A 278 -4.24 5.79 -1.99
C GLY A 278 -3.92 6.86 -3.03
N VAL A 279 -4.15 6.56 -4.31
CA VAL A 279 -3.97 7.51 -5.43
C VAL A 279 -5.14 7.37 -6.40
N LEU A 280 -6.23 8.07 -6.11
CA LEU A 280 -7.38 8.16 -7.02
C LEU A 280 -7.18 9.27 -8.06
N GLU A 281 -6.71 10.44 -7.62
CA GLU A 281 -6.32 11.56 -8.46
C GLU A 281 -4.84 11.94 -8.20
N PRO A 282 -4.07 12.40 -9.20
CA PRO A 282 -4.44 12.54 -10.62
C PRO A 282 -4.78 11.21 -11.32
N LEU A 283 -5.53 11.26 -12.42
CA LEU A 283 -6.00 10.05 -13.13
C LEU A 283 -4.81 9.23 -13.64
N GLN A 284 -3.88 9.87 -14.33
CA GLN A 284 -2.68 9.28 -14.92
C GLN A 284 -1.62 8.81 -13.91
N ALA A 285 -1.75 9.18 -12.62
CA ALA A 285 -0.75 8.82 -11.61
C ALA A 285 -0.88 7.33 -11.22
N SER A 286 0.24 6.61 -11.19
CA SER A 286 0.23 5.20 -10.74
C SER A 286 -0.26 5.09 -9.29
N PRO A 287 -1.11 4.10 -8.95
CA PRO A 287 -1.39 3.79 -7.55
C PRO A 287 -0.15 3.23 -6.86
N THR A 288 -0.12 3.30 -5.53
CA THR A 288 0.93 2.65 -4.74
C THR A 288 0.86 1.15 -4.94
N ILE A 289 1.99 0.52 -5.27
CA ILE A 289 2.09 -0.89 -5.65
C ILE A 289 3.04 -1.61 -4.68
N ILE A 290 2.57 -2.72 -4.12
CA ILE A 290 3.35 -3.65 -3.31
C ILE A 290 3.32 -5.01 -4.02
N GLU A 291 4.37 -5.38 -4.73
CA GLU A 291 4.37 -6.61 -5.53
C GLU A 291 4.47 -7.90 -4.71
N ASP A 292 4.24 -9.06 -5.36
CA ASP A 292 4.11 -10.38 -4.74
C ASP A 292 5.25 -10.74 -3.76
N HIS A 293 4.88 -11.41 -2.65
CA HIS A 293 5.74 -11.88 -1.56
C HIS A 293 6.51 -10.80 -0.76
N CYS A 294 6.11 -9.53 -0.88
CA CYS A 294 6.68 -8.44 -0.09
C CYS A 294 6.26 -8.49 1.40
N PHE A 295 7.21 -8.24 2.29
CA PHE A 295 6.95 -7.98 3.70
C PHE A 295 7.08 -6.48 3.98
N ILE A 296 6.04 -5.86 4.52
CA ILE A 296 6.02 -4.46 4.95
C ILE A 296 5.92 -4.46 6.48
N GLY A 297 7.00 -4.02 7.16
CA GLY A 297 7.09 -4.03 8.61
C GLY A 297 6.16 -3.05 9.31
N ALA A 298 5.96 -3.28 10.62
CA ALA A 298 5.01 -2.51 11.41
C ALA A 298 5.36 -1.01 11.44
N ARG A 299 4.34 -0.14 11.36
CA ARG A 299 4.46 1.33 11.33
C ARG A 299 5.31 1.89 10.18
N SER A 300 5.46 1.12 9.10
CA SER A 300 6.03 1.59 7.83
C SER A 300 4.93 2.12 6.91
N GLU A 301 5.26 3.10 6.07
CA GLU A 301 4.30 3.82 5.23
C GLU A 301 4.84 3.89 3.79
N VAL A 302 4.03 3.54 2.80
CA VAL A 302 4.41 3.59 1.38
C VAL A 302 3.32 4.36 0.62
N VAL A 303 3.65 5.46 -0.05
CA VAL A 303 2.65 6.42 -0.56
C VAL A 303 2.95 6.94 -1.97
N GLU A 304 2.08 7.82 -2.49
CA GLU A 304 2.35 8.64 -3.68
C GLU A 304 2.67 7.85 -4.98
N GLY A 305 2.18 6.61 -5.10
CA GLY A 305 2.47 5.78 -6.28
C GLY A 305 3.85 5.13 -6.28
N VAL A 306 4.50 5.04 -5.11
CA VAL A 306 5.73 4.26 -4.94
C VAL A 306 5.48 2.79 -5.27
N VAL A 307 6.45 2.16 -5.93
CA VAL A 307 6.45 0.74 -6.28
C VAL A 307 7.48 0.00 -5.41
N ILE A 308 7.03 -1.02 -4.67
CA ILE A 308 7.90 -1.95 -3.94
C ILE A 308 7.97 -3.26 -4.72
N GLY A 309 9.10 -3.46 -5.42
CA GLY A 309 9.36 -4.61 -6.27
C GLY A 309 9.37 -5.93 -5.50
N HIS A 310 8.94 -7.00 -6.17
CA HIS A 310 8.56 -8.27 -5.56
C HIS A 310 9.58 -8.86 -4.59
N HIS A 311 9.08 -9.64 -3.63
CA HIS A 311 9.83 -10.36 -2.60
C HIS A 311 10.64 -9.49 -1.60
N SER A 312 10.59 -8.17 -1.71
CA SER A 312 11.31 -7.24 -0.84
C SER A 312 10.87 -7.32 0.63
N VAL A 313 11.75 -6.90 1.53
CA VAL A 313 11.53 -6.89 2.98
C VAL A 313 11.79 -5.49 3.51
N ILE A 314 10.71 -4.73 3.70
CA ILE A 314 10.74 -3.41 4.33
C ILE A 314 10.65 -3.62 5.84
N GLY A 315 11.59 -3.04 6.59
CA GLY A 315 11.63 -3.09 8.07
C GLY A 315 10.48 -2.32 8.73
N MET A 316 10.57 -2.14 10.05
CA MET A 316 9.63 -1.29 10.80
C MET A 316 10.00 0.19 10.71
N GLY A 317 9.01 1.07 10.74
CA GLY A 317 9.23 2.54 10.74
C GLY A 317 9.94 3.06 9.49
N VAL A 318 9.74 2.43 8.34
CA VAL A 318 10.26 2.86 7.04
C VAL A 318 9.17 3.60 6.28
N PHE A 319 9.33 4.90 6.13
CA PHE A 319 8.45 5.76 5.35
C PHE A 319 9.05 5.90 3.94
N ILE A 320 8.25 5.72 2.88
CA ILE A 320 8.69 5.85 1.48
C ILE A 320 7.61 6.59 0.67
N SER A 321 8.01 7.76 0.18
CA SER A 321 7.26 8.69 -0.69
C SER A 321 8.05 8.94 -1.98
N GLN A 322 7.48 9.64 -2.97
CA GLN A 322 8.24 10.07 -4.16
C GLN A 322 9.38 11.04 -3.79
N SER A 323 9.22 11.78 -2.69
CA SER A 323 10.23 12.65 -2.09
C SER A 323 11.26 11.92 -1.22
N THR A 324 11.08 10.64 -0.91
CA THR A 324 11.99 9.87 -0.05
C THR A 324 13.21 9.40 -0.84
N ARG A 325 14.39 9.79 -0.37
CA ARG A 325 15.67 9.22 -0.81
C ARG A 325 15.76 7.74 -0.41
N ILE A 326 15.97 6.88 -1.39
CA ILE A 326 16.23 5.44 -1.21
C ILE A 326 17.73 5.23 -1.48
N TYR A 327 18.52 5.05 -0.43
CA TYR A 327 19.97 4.92 -0.50
C TYR A 327 20.39 3.44 -0.56
N ASN A 328 21.18 3.05 -1.55
CA ASN A 328 21.76 1.70 -1.62
C ASN A 328 23.15 1.68 -0.98
N ARG A 329 23.30 1.02 0.18
CA ARG A 329 24.59 1.01 0.90
C ARG A 329 25.71 0.27 0.16
N ALA A 330 25.39 -0.57 -0.81
CA ALA A 330 26.37 -1.37 -1.56
C ALA A 330 26.92 -0.62 -2.80
N THR A 331 26.11 0.24 -3.43
CA THR A 331 26.53 1.03 -4.62
C THR A 331 26.82 2.49 -4.31
N GLY A 332 26.31 3.02 -3.19
CA GLY A 332 26.35 4.44 -2.85
C GLY A 332 25.30 5.29 -3.59
N GLU A 333 24.43 4.66 -4.38
CA GLU A 333 23.40 5.32 -5.20
C GLU A 333 22.22 5.81 -4.36
N ILE A 334 21.53 6.86 -4.84
CA ILE A 334 20.27 7.36 -4.28
C ILE A 334 19.21 7.37 -5.38
N SER A 335 18.18 6.53 -5.23
CA SER A 335 16.98 6.51 -6.05
C SER A 335 15.76 7.08 -5.31
N TYR A 336 14.62 7.15 -6.00
CA TYR A 336 13.32 7.65 -5.53
C TYR A 336 12.22 6.81 -6.18
N GLY A 337 11.02 6.77 -5.59
CA GLY A 337 9.82 6.19 -6.22
C GLY A 337 9.76 4.65 -6.34
N TYR A 338 10.91 3.97 -6.37
CA TYR A 338 11.00 2.53 -6.62
C TYR A 338 12.02 1.84 -5.70
N VAL A 339 11.58 0.77 -5.04
CA VAL A 339 12.44 -0.20 -4.36
C VAL A 339 12.57 -1.43 -5.27
N PRO A 340 13.76 -1.78 -5.79
CA PRO A 340 13.92 -2.93 -6.68
C PRO A 340 13.63 -4.27 -5.97
N PRO A 341 13.27 -5.34 -6.71
CA PRO A 341 12.97 -6.66 -6.14
C PRO A 341 14.03 -7.22 -5.19
N TYR A 342 13.55 -8.04 -4.25
CA TYR A 342 14.35 -8.68 -3.19
C TYR A 342 15.18 -7.74 -2.31
N SER A 343 14.87 -6.44 -2.28
CA SER A 343 15.58 -5.48 -1.44
C SER A 343 15.18 -5.64 0.03
N VAL A 344 16.17 -5.73 0.91
CA VAL A 344 15.99 -5.58 2.36
C VAL A 344 16.23 -4.11 2.70
N VAL A 345 15.20 -3.43 3.20
CA VAL A 345 15.19 -1.98 3.41
C VAL A 345 14.94 -1.66 4.87
N VAL A 346 15.72 -0.75 5.44
CA VAL A 346 15.53 -0.25 6.81
C VAL A 346 15.46 1.28 6.82
N SER A 347 14.99 1.86 7.93
CA SER A 347 15.05 3.29 8.15
C SER A 347 16.50 3.72 8.44
N GLY A 348 16.90 4.86 7.90
CA GLY A 348 18.23 5.41 8.08
C GLY A 348 18.27 6.92 7.88
N GLN A 349 19.48 7.46 7.81
CA GLN A 349 19.71 8.87 7.55
C GLN A 349 20.96 9.08 6.71
N LEU A 350 20.98 10.14 5.91
CA LEU A 350 22.17 10.63 5.22
C LEU A 350 22.63 11.94 5.91
N PRO A 351 23.92 12.08 6.25
CA PRO A 351 24.45 13.29 6.88
C PRO A 351 24.47 14.48 5.91
N SER A 352 24.47 15.68 6.48
CA SER A 352 24.72 16.93 5.76
C SER A 352 26.20 17.06 5.39
N LYS A 353 26.53 17.89 4.37
CA LYS A 353 27.91 18.04 3.86
C LYS A 353 28.88 18.67 4.87
N ASP A 354 28.35 19.42 5.83
CA ASP A 354 29.04 20.05 6.96
C ASP A 354 29.03 19.18 8.24
N GLY A 355 28.32 18.04 8.22
CA GLY A 355 28.19 17.12 9.36
C GLY A 355 27.37 17.66 10.54
N SER A 356 26.71 18.82 10.41
CA SER A 356 25.94 19.44 11.49
C SER A 356 24.64 18.69 11.83
N HIS A 357 24.08 17.97 10.87
CA HIS A 357 22.83 17.23 11.04
C HIS A 357 22.74 16.05 10.05
N SER A 358 21.64 15.31 10.15
CA SER A 358 21.30 14.19 9.28
C SER A 358 19.83 14.28 8.90
N LEU A 359 19.50 13.87 7.67
CA LEU A 359 18.14 13.84 7.15
C LEU A 359 17.75 12.41 6.79
N TYR A 360 16.50 12.05 7.05
CA TYR A 360 15.95 10.71 6.83
C TYR A 360 16.17 10.19 5.38
N CYS A 361 16.30 8.87 5.27
CA CYS A 361 16.23 8.10 4.04
C CYS A 361 15.74 6.68 4.35
N ALA A 362 15.21 6.00 3.33
CA ALA A 362 15.15 4.55 3.32
C ALA A 362 16.53 4.01 2.88
N VAL A 363 17.02 2.92 3.47
CA VAL A 363 18.33 2.33 3.15
C VAL A 363 18.17 0.88 2.71
N ILE A 364 18.49 0.59 1.46
CA ILE A 364 18.68 -0.79 0.97
C ILE A 364 19.99 -1.29 1.58
N VAL A 365 19.90 -2.21 2.54
CA VAL A 365 21.04 -2.80 3.25
C VAL A 365 21.61 -4.03 2.55
N LYS A 366 20.79 -4.73 1.76
CA LYS A 366 21.20 -5.83 0.87
C LYS A 366 20.06 -6.13 -0.10
N GLN A 367 20.42 -6.70 -1.25
CA GLN A 367 19.49 -7.35 -2.15
C GLN A 367 19.83 -8.84 -2.11
N VAL A 368 18.83 -9.70 -1.94
CA VAL A 368 19.03 -11.15 -1.85
C VAL A 368 18.55 -11.84 -3.12
N ASP A 369 19.03 -13.04 -3.40
CA ASP A 369 18.46 -13.86 -4.46
C ASP A 369 17.22 -14.64 -3.97
N ALA A 370 16.45 -15.20 -4.91
CA ALA A 370 15.24 -15.97 -4.61
C ALA A 370 15.46 -17.22 -3.74
N ARG A 371 16.62 -17.89 -3.86
CA ARG A 371 17.00 -19.09 -3.10
C ARG A 371 17.42 -18.74 -1.68
N THR A 372 17.99 -17.57 -1.46
CA THR A 372 18.21 -16.99 -0.12
C THR A 372 16.89 -16.55 0.49
N ARG A 373 16.08 -15.75 -0.21
CA ARG A 373 14.79 -15.21 0.28
C ARG A 373 13.76 -16.29 0.67
N SER A 374 13.80 -17.45 0.03
CA SER A 374 12.92 -18.60 0.32
C SER A 374 13.41 -19.50 1.46
N LYS A 375 14.66 -19.31 1.93
CA LYS A 375 15.27 -20.09 3.03
C LYS A 375 15.49 -19.30 4.30
N THR A 376 15.80 -18.00 4.18
CA THR A 376 16.10 -17.11 5.30
C THR A 376 14.81 -16.41 5.76
N SER A 377 14.51 -16.47 7.05
CA SER A 377 13.33 -15.80 7.61
C SER A 377 13.47 -14.28 7.56
N VAL A 378 12.34 -13.57 7.61
CA VAL A 378 12.30 -12.09 7.71
C VAL A 378 13.14 -11.59 8.89
N ASN A 379 13.11 -12.29 10.02
CA ASN A 379 13.89 -11.95 11.20
C ASN A 379 15.41 -12.09 10.96
N GLU A 380 15.86 -13.12 10.26
CA GLU A 380 17.29 -13.30 9.93
C GLU A 380 17.75 -12.32 8.85
N LEU A 381 16.91 -12.03 7.85
CA LEU A 381 17.17 -10.98 6.86
C LEU A 381 17.37 -9.62 7.54
N LEU A 382 16.52 -9.27 8.52
CA LEU A 382 16.61 -8.01 9.28
C LEU A 382 17.67 -8.01 10.40
N ARG A 383 18.09 -9.17 10.93
CA ARG A 383 19.12 -9.27 11.99
C ARG A 383 20.55 -9.48 11.48
N GLY A 384 20.72 -9.99 10.25
CA GLY A 384 22.01 -10.08 9.57
C GLY A 384 22.52 -8.72 9.13
N LEU A 385 22.82 -7.86 10.11
CA LEU A 385 23.35 -6.50 10.03
C LEU A 385 24.67 -6.35 10.81
N ALA A 386 25.26 -7.47 11.26
CA ALA A 386 26.32 -7.55 12.25
C ALA A 386 27.70 -7.93 11.68
N ASP A 387 27.79 -8.03 10.34
CA ASP A 387 29.01 -8.17 9.54
C ASP A 387 28.99 -7.09 8.42
#